data_AF-A0A8S3W8V2-F1
#
_entry.id   AF-A0A8S3W8V2-F1
#
_cell.length_a   1.000
_cell.length_b   1.000
_cell.length_c   1.000
_cell.angle_alpha   90.00
_cell.angle_beta   90.00
_cell.angle_gamma   90.00
#
_symmetry.space_group_name_H-M   'P 1'
#
loop_
_entity.id
_entity.type
_entity.pdbx_description
1 polymer ?
#
loop_
_entity_poly.entity_id
_entity_poly.type
_entity_poly.pdbx_seq_one_letter_code
_entity_poly.pdbx_strand_id
1 'polypeptide(L)'
;MIEADTCSAYTFTSIIEDMIEADTCSAYILTSIIEDMIEAGTCSAYILTSIIEDMIEADTYIAYILTSIIEDMIETDTCSAYTFTSIIEDMIEADTSLILTSIIEDMIEADTCSAYILTSIIEDMIEADTCSAYILTSIIEDMIEADTCSAYTFTSIIEDMIEADTCNAYILTSIIEDMIEADTCSAYTLTCIIEDIIEADTCSAYMLTSIIEDMIEADTCSAYILTSIIEDMIEADTCSAYTFTSIIEDMIECRRHVPLIYLTQS
;
A
#
# COMPACT_ATOMS: atom_id res chain seq x y z
N MET A 1 26.90 11.09 -23.59
CA MET A 1 27.38 9.81 -23.08
C MET A 1 28.49 10.07 -22.09
N ILE A 2 28.18 9.88 -20.80
CA ILE A 2 29.10 9.89 -19.68
C ILE A 2 29.22 8.43 -19.23
N GLU A 3 30.42 7.85 -19.28
CA GLU A 3 30.64 6.42 -19.02
C GLU A 3 31.70 6.23 -17.92
N ALA A 4 31.50 5.23 -17.05
CA ALA A 4 32.45 4.91 -16.00
C ALA A 4 32.42 3.47 -15.46
N ASP A 5 33.56 2.79 -15.57
CA ASP A 5 33.72 1.41 -15.07
C ASP A 5 33.69 1.32 -13.53
N THR A 6 34.44 2.18 -12.82
CA THR A 6 34.53 2.14 -11.35
C THR A 6 34.76 3.52 -10.73
N CYS A 7 33.98 3.86 -9.71
CA CYS A 7 34.08 5.15 -9.02
C CYS A 7 33.84 5.06 -7.52
N SER A 8 34.48 5.97 -6.77
CA SER A 8 34.12 6.20 -5.37
C SER A 8 32.86 7.04 -5.24
N ALA A 9 32.66 8.01 -6.14
CA ALA A 9 31.46 8.81 -6.21
C ALA A 9 31.33 9.45 -7.60
N TYR A 10 30.14 9.44 -8.17
CA TYR A 10 29.74 10.34 -9.26
C TYR A 10 28.90 11.48 -8.70
N THR A 11 29.19 12.69 -9.16
CA THR A 11 28.39 13.86 -8.81
C THR A 11 28.26 14.74 -10.03
N PHE A 12 27.03 14.92 -10.50
CA PHE A 12 26.71 15.90 -11.53
C PHE A 12 25.62 16.83 -11.08
N THR A 13 25.64 18.02 -11.66
CA THR A 13 24.67 19.07 -11.40
C THR A 13 24.35 19.76 -12.70
N SER A 14 23.07 19.97 -12.98
CA SER A 14 22.59 20.68 -14.17
C SER A 14 23.00 19.97 -15.47
N ILE A 15 22.56 18.72 -15.60
CA ILE A 15 22.61 17.98 -16.87
C ILE A 15 21.33 18.30 -17.65
N ILE A 16 21.46 18.37 -18.97
CA ILE A 16 20.35 18.50 -19.91
C ILE A 16 20.72 17.59 -21.09
N GLU A 17 19.86 16.63 -21.40
CA GLU A 17 19.98 15.68 -22.52
C GLU A 17 21.33 14.93 -22.56
N ASP A 18 21.43 13.85 -21.79
CA ASP A 18 22.57 12.96 -21.77
C ASP A 18 22.18 11.47 -21.62
N MET A 19 23.16 10.62 -21.89
CA MET A 19 23.14 9.20 -21.57
C MET A 19 24.23 8.96 -20.55
N ILE A 20 23.84 8.40 -19.41
CA ILE A 20 24.71 8.25 -18.26
C ILE A 20 24.82 6.77 -17.95
N GLU A 21 26.02 6.20 -18.10
CA GLU A 21 26.31 4.79 -17.84
C GLU A 21 27.36 4.65 -16.72
N ALA A 22 27.06 3.83 -15.71
CA ALA A 22 28.02 3.48 -14.67
C ALA A 22 27.93 2.02 -14.21
N ASP A 23 29.03 1.27 -14.36
CA ASP A 23 29.08 -0.15 -13.99
C ASP A 23 29.10 -0.37 -12.47
N THR A 24 30.01 0.29 -11.75
CA THR A 24 30.13 0.11 -10.28
C THR A 24 30.54 1.40 -9.56
N CYS A 25 29.67 1.90 -8.67
CA CYS A 25 29.97 3.08 -7.86
C CYS A 25 29.66 2.91 -6.37
N SER A 26 30.44 3.55 -5.49
CA SER A 26 30.01 3.63 -4.09
C SER A 26 28.87 4.63 -3.87
N ALA A 27 28.77 5.69 -4.70
CA ALA A 27 27.72 6.68 -4.59
C ALA A 27 27.46 7.36 -5.94
N TYR A 28 26.20 7.45 -6.34
CA TYR A 28 25.75 8.22 -7.49
C TYR A 28 24.91 9.39 -6.98
N ILE A 29 25.29 10.63 -7.34
CA ILE A 29 24.57 11.83 -6.91
C ILE A 29 24.31 12.72 -8.12
N LEU A 30 23.04 12.95 -8.40
CA LEU A 30 22.57 13.71 -9.53
C LEU A 30 21.59 14.77 -9.07
N THR A 31 21.68 15.95 -9.68
CA THR A 31 20.80 17.06 -9.31
C THR A 31 20.49 17.92 -10.53
N SER A 32 19.22 18.24 -10.70
CA SER A 32 18.71 19.04 -11.82
C SER A 32 19.04 18.40 -13.17
N ILE A 33 18.39 17.28 -13.44
CA ILE A 33 18.45 16.56 -14.72
C ILE A 33 17.15 16.77 -15.48
N ILE A 34 17.26 16.80 -16.80
CA ILE A 34 16.14 16.97 -17.72
C ILE A 34 16.44 16.13 -18.97
N GLU A 35 15.50 15.24 -19.33
CA GLU A 35 15.48 14.45 -20.57
C GLU A 35 16.70 13.52 -20.75
N ASP A 36 16.98 12.64 -19.77
CA ASP A 36 18.11 11.72 -19.76
C ASP A 36 17.72 10.23 -19.77
N MET A 37 18.67 9.39 -20.18
CA MET A 37 18.64 7.95 -19.93
C MET A 37 19.78 7.61 -18.98
N ILE A 38 19.46 7.00 -17.84
CA ILE A 38 20.45 6.66 -16.83
C ILE A 38 20.46 5.17 -16.57
N GLU A 39 21.57 4.53 -16.95
CA GLU A 39 21.84 3.12 -16.69
C GLU A 39 22.93 2.99 -15.63
N ALA A 40 22.62 2.31 -14.54
CA ALA A 40 23.62 2.00 -13.53
C ALA A 40 23.56 0.53 -13.11
N GLY A 41 24.73 -0.10 -13.07
CA GLY A 41 24.88 -1.49 -12.65
C GLY A 41 24.78 -1.62 -11.14
N THR A 42 25.93 -1.58 -10.44
CA THR A 42 25.97 -1.76 -8.98
C THR A 42 26.36 -0.47 -8.26
N CYS A 43 25.45 0.14 -7.48
CA CYS A 43 25.84 1.23 -6.58
C CYS A 43 25.42 1.04 -5.11
N SER A 44 26.29 1.42 -4.16
CA SER A 44 25.87 1.36 -2.74
C SER A 44 24.81 2.42 -2.40
N ALA A 45 24.86 3.60 -3.03
CA ALA A 45 23.87 4.65 -2.85
C ALA A 45 23.62 5.34 -4.19
N TYR A 46 22.35 5.57 -4.50
CA TYR A 46 21.92 6.30 -5.69
C TYR A 46 20.99 7.44 -5.24
N ILE A 47 21.35 8.68 -5.55
CA ILE A 47 20.62 9.87 -5.09
C ILE A 47 20.37 10.77 -6.30
N LEU A 48 19.10 10.99 -6.60
CA LEU A 48 18.61 11.86 -7.66
C LEU A 48 17.76 12.96 -7.05
N THR A 49 17.83 14.16 -7.61
CA THR A 49 17.02 15.27 -7.12
C THR A 49 16.67 16.22 -8.26
N SER A 50 15.39 16.59 -8.38
CA SER A 50 14.89 17.47 -9.43
C SER A 50 15.15 16.86 -10.81
N ILE A 51 14.47 15.76 -11.09
CA ILE A 51 14.52 14.99 -12.34
C ILE A 51 13.21 15.22 -13.11
N ILE A 52 13.31 15.26 -14.43
CA ILE A 52 12.17 15.54 -15.32
C ILE A 52 12.36 14.76 -16.61
N GLU A 53 11.37 13.94 -16.99
CA GLU A 53 11.30 13.23 -18.27
C GLU A 53 12.45 12.23 -18.51
N ASP A 54 12.76 11.38 -17.53
CA ASP A 54 13.87 10.43 -17.57
C ASP A 54 13.42 8.96 -17.61
N MET A 55 14.30 8.10 -18.14
CA MET A 55 14.24 6.65 -17.96
C MET A 55 15.43 6.21 -17.11
N ILE A 56 15.14 5.54 -15.98
CA ILE A 56 16.18 5.13 -15.05
C ILE A 56 16.15 3.61 -14.86
N GLU A 57 17.20 2.96 -15.34
CA GLU A 57 17.41 1.51 -15.20
C GLU A 57 18.54 1.24 -14.21
N ALA A 58 18.27 0.37 -13.25
CA ALA A 58 19.17 0.15 -12.14
C ALA A 58 19.22 -1.33 -11.67
N ASP A 59 20.39 -1.99 -11.78
CA ASP A 59 20.52 -3.41 -11.38
C ASP A 59 20.57 -3.64 -9.85
N THR A 60 21.59 -3.13 -9.14
CA THR A 60 21.84 -3.54 -7.74
C THR A 60 22.25 -2.40 -6.81
N TYR A 61 21.46 -2.18 -5.76
CA TYR A 61 21.67 -1.10 -4.79
C TYR A 61 21.43 -1.50 -3.33
N ILE A 62 22.04 -0.73 -2.42
CA ILE A 62 21.66 -0.78 -1.01
C ILE A 62 20.58 0.27 -0.72
N ALA A 63 20.74 1.47 -1.28
CA ALA A 63 19.79 2.57 -1.10
C ALA A 63 19.63 3.39 -2.38
N TYR A 64 18.38 3.65 -2.74
CA TYR A 64 18.00 4.43 -3.92
C TYR A 64 17.02 5.53 -3.49
N ILE A 65 17.43 6.79 -3.62
CA ILE A 65 16.73 7.95 -3.06
C ILE A 65 16.45 8.98 -4.15
N LEU A 66 15.18 9.22 -4.41
CA LEU A 66 14.69 10.11 -5.45
C LEU A 66 13.82 11.19 -4.84
N THR A 67 13.95 12.41 -5.35
CA THR A 67 13.22 13.56 -4.80
C THR A 67 12.88 14.56 -5.89
N SER A 68 11.61 14.98 -5.94
CA SER A 68 11.09 15.96 -6.91
C SER A 68 11.26 15.45 -8.34
N ILE A 69 10.41 14.50 -8.71
CA ILE A 69 10.41 13.82 -10.01
C ILE A 69 9.10 14.10 -10.72
N ILE A 70 9.18 14.19 -12.04
CA ILE A 70 8.05 14.48 -12.91
C ILE A 70 8.21 13.65 -14.18
N GLU A 71 7.21 12.82 -14.49
CA GLU A 71 7.11 12.07 -15.76
C GLU A 71 8.29 11.13 -16.03
N ASP A 72 8.52 10.14 -15.17
CA ASP A 72 9.63 9.18 -15.32
C ASP A 72 9.13 7.74 -15.56
N MET A 73 10.07 6.83 -15.86
CA MET A 73 9.91 5.38 -15.75
C MET A 73 11.11 4.82 -14.99
N ILE A 74 10.84 4.09 -13.92
CA ILE A 74 11.87 3.61 -12.99
C ILE A 74 11.79 2.09 -12.88
N GLU A 75 12.74 1.41 -13.53
CA GLU A 75 12.89 -0.05 -13.49
C GLU A 75 14.10 -0.44 -12.64
N THR A 76 13.88 -1.26 -11.62
CA THR A 76 14.95 -1.60 -10.68
C THR A 76 14.91 -3.05 -10.20
N ASP A 77 15.99 -3.80 -10.46
CA ASP A 77 16.04 -5.24 -10.15
C ASP A 77 16.24 -5.53 -8.65
N THR A 78 17.32 -5.03 -8.03
CA THR A 78 17.69 -5.49 -6.67
C THR A 78 18.21 -4.36 -5.79
N CYS A 79 17.30 -3.59 -5.19
CA CYS A 79 17.66 -2.71 -4.08
C CYS A 79 17.42 -3.37 -2.72
N SER A 80 17.94 -2.80 -1.63
CA SER A 80 17.46 -3.16 -0.29
C SER A 80 16.37 -2.20 0.21
N ALA A 81 16.40 -0.95 -0.24
CA ALA A 81 15.47 0.09 0.16
C ALA A 81 15.40 1.23 -0.87
N TYR A 82 14.19 1.55 -1.30
CA TYR A 82 13.87 2.70 -2.13
C TYR A 82 13.20 3.79 -1.29
N THR A 83 13.47 5.05 -1.63
CA THR A 83 12.79 6.19 -1.02
C THR A 83 12.53 7.24 -2.07
N PHE A 84 11.26 7.47 -2.34
CA PHE A 84 10.77 8.45 -3.28
C PHE A 84 10.01 9.55 -2.56
N THR A 85 10.16 10.78 -3.02
CA THR A 85 9.47 11.92 -2.41
C THR A 85 9.10 12.95 -3.47
N SER A 86 7.84 13.35 -3.51
CA SER A 86 7.33 14.32 -4.48
C SER A 86 7.51 13.82 -5.92
N ILE A 87 6.83 12.73 -6.26
CA ILE A 87 6.71 12.23 -7.63
C ILE A 87 5.38 12.70 -8.21
N ILE A 88 5.37 12.95 -9.50
CA ILE A 88 4.18 13.24 -10.29
C ILE A 88 4.28 12.41 -11.56
N GLU A 89 3.27 11.60 -11.87
CA GLU A 89 3.16 10.81 -13.10
C GLU A 89 4.38 9.88 -13.32
N ASP A 90 4.36 8.66 -12.79
CA ASP A 90 5.48 7.71 -12.93
C ASP A 90 4.97 6.27 -13.15
N MET A 91 5.91 5.36 -13.42
CA MET A 91 5.74 3.92 -13.35
C MET A 91 6.95 3.35 -12.61
N ILE A 92 6.69 2.74 -11.45
CA ILE A 92 7.74 2.25 -10.55
C ILE A 92 7.63 0.74 -10.40
N GLU A 93 8.64 0.02 -10.88
CA GLU A 93 8.80 -1.42 -10.63
C GLU A 93 9.89 -1.65 -9.57
N ALA A 94 9.48 -2.21 -8.43
CA ALA A 94 10.34 -2.37 -7.28
C ALA A 94 10.25 -3.77 -6.62
N ASP A 95 11.36 -4.48 -6.67
CA ASP A 95 11.47 -5.84 -6.14
C ASP A 95 11.67 -5.94 -4.62
N THR A 96 11.72 -4.83 -3.88
CA THR A 96 12.03 -4.87 -2.42
C THR A 96 11.29 -3.85 -1.56
N SER A 97 11.96 -3.16 -0.63
CA SER A 97 11.30 -2.28 0.34
C SER A 97 11.14 -0.89 -0.25
N LEU A 98 9.92 -0.38 -0.29
CA LEU A 98 9.61 0.90 -0.92
C LEU A 98 8.99 1.86 0.09
N ILE A 99 9.47 3.10 0.06
CA ILE A 99 8.88 4.22 0.79
C ILE A 99 8.56 5.31 -0.23
N LEU A 100 7.28 5.62 -0.41
CA LEU A 100 6.85 6.77 -1.21
C LEU A 100 6.16 7.80 -0.35
N THR A 101 6.34 9.06 -0.71
CA THR A 101 5.68 10.17 -0.02
C THR A 101 5.35 11.28 -0.98
N SER A 102 4.10 11.75 -0.95
CA SER A 102 3.58 12.82 -1.81
C SER A 102 3.69 12.42 -3.29
N ILE A 103 2.88 11.45 -3.69
CA ILE A 103 2.78 10.96 -5.07
C ILE A 103 1.45 11.45 -5.64
N ILE A 104 1.44 11.69 -6.95
CA ILE A 104 0.27 12.10 -7.70
C ILE A 104 0.32 11.31 -9.00
N GLU A 105 -0.66 10.43 -9.22
CA GLU A 105 -0.85 9.60 -10.40
C GLU A 105 0.36 8.67 -10.70
N ASP A 106 0.31 7.41 -10.27
CA ASP A 106 1.40 6.44 -10.46
C ASP A 106 0.87 5.00 -10.66
N MET A 107 1.70 4.16 -11.26
CA MET A 107 1.54 2.71 -11.29
C MET A 107 2.74 2.07 -10.60
N ILE A 108 2.47 1.38 -9.49
CA ILE A 108 3.50 0.78 -8.65
C ILE A 108 3.32 -0.74 -8.66
N GLU A 109 4.30 -1.45 -9.24
CA GLU A 109 4.32 -2.92 -9.29
C GLU A 109 5.45 -3.48 -8.41
N ALA A 110 5.14 -4.57 -7.71
CA ALA A 110 6.03 -5.11 -6.70
C ALA A 110 5.95 -6.63 -6.48
N ASP A 111 7.05 -7.34 -6.74
CA ASP A 111 7.13 -8.79 -6.52
C ASP A 111 7.22 -9.17 -5.02
N THR A 112 8.32 -8.82 -4.34
CA THR A 112 8.56 -9.30 -2.95
C THR A 112 9.18 -8.26 -2.03
N CYS A 113 8.36 -7.69 -1.17
CA CYS A 113 8.77 -6.63 -0.26
C CYS A 113 8.88 -7.06 1.20
N SER A 114 9.83 -6.44 1.89
CA SER A 114 9.82 -6.45 3.35
C SER A 114 8.84 -5.41 3.92
N ALA A 115 8.70 -4.27 3.25
CA ALA A 115 7.74 -3.23 3.62
C ALA A 115 7.42 -2.31 2.44
N TYR A 116 6.13 -2.00 2.26
CA TYR A 116 5.63 -0.87 1.49
C TYR A 116 5.09 0.18 2.45
N ILE A 117 5.58 1.41 2.33
CA ILE A 117 5.07 2.55 3.10
C ILE A 117 4.76 3.68 2.14
N LEU A 118 3.47 3.97 1.96
CA LEU A 118 2.99 5.03 1.10
C LEU A 118 2.28 6.08 1.95
N THR A 119 2.50 7.35 1.61
CA THR A 119 1.92 8.45 2.37
C THR A 119 1.57 9.63 1.48
N SER A 120 0.34 10.14 1.58
CA SER A 120 -0.16 11.26 0.77
C SER A 120 -0.10 10.92 -0.72
N ILE A 121 -0.91 9.95 -1.12
CA ILE A 121 -1.05 9.46 -2.48
C ILE A 121 -2.38 9.95 -3.04
N ILE A 122 -2.44 10.19 -4.34
CA ILE A 122 -3.63 10.61 -5.06
C ILE A 122 -3.62 9.88 -6.41
N GLU A 123 -4.66 9.11 -6.70
CA GLU A 123 -4.95 8.46 -7.99
C GLU A 123 -3.89 7.44 -8.46
N ASP A 124 -3.64 6.37 -7.70
CA ASP A 124 -2.65 5.34 -8.04
C ASP A 124 -3.24 3.93 -8.26
N MET A 125 -2.50 3.11 -9.01
CA MET A 125 -2.67 1.66 -9.07
C MET A 125 -1.46 0.99 -8.42
N ILE A 126 -1.71 0.14 -7.43
CA ILE A 126 -0.64 -0.53 -6.69
C ILE A 126 -0.87 -2.03 -6.66
N GLU A 127 0.04 -2.79 -7.26
CA GLU A 127 0.03 -4.24 -7.28
C GLU A 127 1.21 -4.79 -6.47
N ALA A 128 0.95 -5.70 -5.53
CA ALA A 128 1.99 -6.32 -4.72
C ALA A 128 1.78 -7.83 -4.46
N ASP A 129 2.65 -8.67 -5.03
CA ASP A 129 2.59 -10.13 -4.89
C ASP A 129 2.79 -10.58 -3.44
N THR A 130 3.91 -10.21 -2.81
CA THR A 130 4.20 -10.67 -1.43
C THR A 130 4.83 -9.59 -0.57
N CYS A 131 4.16 -9.24 0.53
CA CYS A 131 4.71 -8.32 1.53
C CYS A 131 4.72 -8.81 2.97
N SER A 132 5.72 -8.38 3.74
CA SER A 132 5.64 -8.53 5.20
C SER A 132 4.80 -7.42 5.85
N ALA A 133 4.80 -6.21 5.30
CA ALA A 133 4.00 -5.11 5.82
C ALA A 133 3.66 -4.11 4.71
N TYR A 134 2.40 -3.71 4.66
CA TYR A 134 1.91 -2.74 3.69
C TYR A 134 1.17 -1.65 4.47
N ILE A 135 1.67 -0.42 4.40
CA ILE A 135 1.22 0.71 5.22
C ILE A 135 0.89 1.89 4.31
N LEU A 136 -0.39 2.22 4.25
CA LEU A 136 -0.92 3.35 3.47
C LEU A 136 -1.52 4.39 4.39
N THR A 137 -1.25 5.65 4.11
CA THR A 137 -1.74 6.77 4.91
C THR A 137 -2.09 7.97 4.04
N SER A 138 -3.30 8.51 4.20
CA SER A 138 -3.81 9.65 3.43
C SER A 138 -3.79 9.34 1.93
N ILE A 139 -4.66 8.43 1.52
CA ILE A 139 -4.82 7.98 0.14
C ILE A 139 -6.18 8.45 -0.37
N ILE A 140 -6.25 8.76 -1.66
CA ILE A 140 -7.45 9.24 -2.33
C ILE A 140 -7.51 8.60 -3.72
N GLU A 141 -8.60 7.88 -4.00
CA GLU A 141 -8.93 7.32 -5.32
C GLU A 141 -7.91 6.31 -5.88
N ASP A 142 -7.64 5.22 -5.15
CA ASP A 142 -6.67 4.19 -5.55
C ASP A 142 -7.30 2.80 -5.81
N MET A 143 -6.57 1.99 -6.58
CA MET A 143 -6.77 0.54 -6.68
C MET A 143 -5.54 -0.18 -6.11
N ILE A 144 -5.76 -1.02 -5.09
CA ILE A 144 -4.69 -1.74 -4.41
C ILE A 144 -5.00 -3.24 -4.48
N GLU A 145 -4.17 -3.99 -5.19
CA GLU A 145 -4.25 -5.44 -5.27
C GLU A 145 -3.00 -6.06 -4.63
N ALA A 146 -3.20 -7.03 -3.73
CA ALA A 146 -2.05 -7.71 -3.15
C ALA A 146 -2.31 -9.14 -2.66
N ASP A 147 -1.65 -10.12 -3.30
CA ASP A 147 -1.87 -11.55 -3.06
C ASP A 147 -1.60 -11.94 -1.60
N THR A 148 -0.39 -11.73 -1.08
CA THR A 148 -0.03 -12.22 0.26
C THR A 148 0.67 -11.16 1.10
N CYS A 149 0.04 -10.78 2.21
CA CYS A 149 0.70 -9.91 3.18
C CYS A 149 0.60 -10.39 4.62
N SER A 150 1.66 -10.21 5.41
CA SER A 150 1.55 -10.45 6.85
C SER A 150 0.73 -9.37 7.56
N ALA A 151 0.78 -8.12 7.13
CA ALA A 151 0.02 -7.04 7.76
C ALA A 151 -0.30 -5.91 6.79
N TYR A 152 -1.58 -5.62 6.62
CA TYR A 152 -2.07 -4.41 5.99
C TYR A 152 -2.47 -3.38 7.03
N THR A 153 -2.09 -2.12 6.82
CA THR A 153 -2.51 -0.99 7.65
C THR A 153 -2.82 0.20 6.78
N PHE A 154 -4.09 0.57 6.77
CA PHE A 154 -4.63 1.67 5.99
C PHE A 154 -5.18 2.73 6.95
N THR A 155 -4.89 4.00 6.67
CA THR A 155 -5.33 5.11 7.52
C THR A 155 -5.70 6.32 6.68
N SER A 156 -6.92 6.86 6.87
CA SER A 156 -7.40 8.03 6.13
C SER A 156 -7.42 7.76 4.62
N ILE A 157 -8.23 6.79 4.23
CA ILE A 157 -8.45 6.40 2.83
C ILE A 157 -9.82 6.92 2.39
N ILE A 158 -9.96 7.29 1.12
CA ILE A 158 -11.18 7.82 0.53
C ILE A 158 -11.32 7.29 -0.90
N GLU A 159 -12.45 6.66 -1.21
CA GLU A 159 -12.83 6.22 -2.56
C GLU A 159 -11.88 5.18 -3.20
N ASP A 160 -11.50 4.13 -2.47
CA ASP A 160 -10.57 3.09 -2.92
C ASP A 160 -11.23 1.72 -3.17
N MET A 161 -10.54 0.91 -3.98
CA MET A 161 -10.76 -0.53 -4.08
C MET A 161 -9.53 -1.27 -3.57
N ILE A 162 -9.71 -2.15 -2.58
CA ILE A 162 -8.61 -2.92 -2.01
C ILE A 162 -8.92 -4.42 -2.03
N GLU A 163 -8.13 -5.19 -2.76
CA GLU A 163 -8.23 -6.64 -2.86
C GLU A 163 -7.01 -7.32 -2.24
N ALA A 164 -7.23 -8.33 -1.38
CA ALA A 164 -6.14 -9.11 -0.80
C ALA A 164 -6.47 -10.59 -0.60
N ASP A 165 -5.76 -11.50 -1.29
CA ASP A 165 -6.04 -12.94 -1.15
C ASP A 165 -5.75 -13.45 0.27
N THR A 166 -4.59 -13.13 0.84
CA THR A 166 -4.19 -13.68 2.14
C THR A 166 -3.52 -12.66 3.05
N CYS A 167 -4.13 -12.42 4.21
CA CYS A 167 -3.54 -11.64 5.30
C CYS A 167 -3.48 -12.32 6.66
N ASN A 168 -2.45 -11.99 7.47
CA ASN A 168 -2.53 -12.31 8.91
C ASN A 168 -3.28 -11.21 9.68
N ALA A 169 -3.08 -9.95 9.32
CA ALA A 169 -3.75 -8.84 9.96
C ALA A 169 -4.11 -7.77 8.93
N TYR A 170 -5.33 -7.25 9.04
CA TYR A 170 -5.82 -6.13 8.27
C TYR A 170 -6.34 -5.07 9.23
N ILE A 171 -5.82 -3.85 9.12
CA ILE A 171 -6.18 -2.73 9.98
C ILE A 171 -6.60 -1.55 9.11
N LEU A 172 -7.84 -1.11 9.30
CA LEU A 172 -8.45 0.01 8.61
C LEU A 172 -8.86 1.07 9.62
N THR A 173 -8.53 2.33 9.35
CA THR A 173 -8.87 3.44 10.24
C THR A 173 -9.22 4.70 9.47
N SER A 174 -10.40 5.26 9.71
CA SER A 174 -10.91 6.46 9.01
C SER A 174 -11.00 6.21 7.50
N ILE A 175 -11.93 5.36 7.10
CA ILE A 175 -12.15 4.97 5.70
C ILE A 175 -13.53 5.45 5.27
N ILE A 176 -13.67 5.84 4.01
CA ILE A 176 -14.89 6.43 3.45
C ILE A 176 -15.06 6.00 2.00
N GLU A 177 -16.23 5.44 1.67
CA GLU A 177 -16.68 5.11 0.31
C GLU A 177 -15.79 4.07 -0.42
N ASP A 178 -15.35 3.03 0.28
CA ASP A 178 -14.43 2.00 -0.21
C ASP A 178 -15.09 0.63 -0.46
N MET A 179 -14.43 -0.18 -1.30
CA MET A 179 -14.67 -1.61 -1.45
C MET A 179 -13.43 -2.39 -1.00
N ILE A 180 -13.59 -3.29 -0.03
CA ILE A 180 -12.51 -4.11 0.52
C ILE A 180 -12.87 -5.58 0.41
N GLU A 181 -12.11 -6.34 -0.37
CA GLU A 181 -12.28 -7.78 -0.53
C GLU A 181 -11.06 -8.53 0.00
N ALA A 182 -11.30 -9.66 0.69
CA ALA A 182 -10.22 -10.56 1.03
C ALA A 182 -10.62 -12.02 1.23
N ASP A 183 -9.89 -12.92 0.57
CA ASP A 183 -10.20 -14.35 0.65
C ASP A 183 -9.93 -14.92 2.06
N THR A 184 -8.78 -14.61 2.65
CA THR A 184 -8.41 -15.17 3.95
C THR A 184 -7.68 -14.17 4.81
N CYS A 185 -8.25 -13.83 5.98
CA CYS A 185 -7.53 -13.07 6.99
C CYS A 185 -7.59 -13.66 8.39
N SER A 186 -6.47 -13.67 9.11
CA SER A 186 -6.54 -14.09 10.53
C SER A 186 -7.26 -13.05 11.40
N ALA A 187 -7.09 -11.74 11.16
CA ALA A 187 -7.76 -10.71 11.93
C ALA A 187 -8.06 -9.44 11.11
N TYR A 188 -9.29 -8.99 11.18
CA TYR A 188 -9.74 -7.68 10.70
C TYR A 188 -9.98 -6.73 11.87
N THR A 189 -9.45 -5.52 11.77
CA THR A 189 -9.74 -4.42 12.69
C THR A 189 -10.14 -3.20 11.89
N LEU A 190 -11.37 -2.75 12.10
CA LEU A 190 -11.98 -1.63 11.39
C LEU A 190 -12.42 -0.58 12.40
N THR A 191 -12.05 0.67 12.15
CA THR A 191 -12.36 1.80 13.05
C THR A 191 -12.72 3.04 12.25
N CYS A 192 -13.89 3.64 12.53
CA CYS A 192 -14.36 4.85 11.83
C CYS A 192 -14.46 4.61 10.32
N ILE A 193 -15.40 3.75 9.93
CA ILE A 193 -15.68 3.33 8.54
C ILE A 193 -17.06 3.87 8.18
N ILE A 194 -17.24 4.34 6.94
CA ILE A 194 -18.46 5.02 6.49
C ILE A 194 -18.72 4.70 5.02
N GLU A 195 -19.91 4.20 4.71
CA GLU A 195 -20.41 3.94 3.35
C GLU A 195 -19.57 2.90 2.56
N ASP A 196 -19.03 1.89 3.25
CA ASP A 196 -18.12 0.88 2.70
C ASP A 196 -18.77 -0.49 2.48
N ILE A 197 -18.19 -1.27 1.56
CA ILE A 197 -18.47 -2.70 1.36
C ILE A 197 -17.22 -3.49 1.75
N ILE A 198 -17.37 -4.44 2.67
CA ILE A 198 -16.28 -5.29 3.16
C ILE A 198 -16.70 -6.76 3.03
N GLU A 199 -15.99 -7.51 2.20
CA GLU A 199 -16.20 -8.94 2.01
C GLU A 199 -14.98 -9.74 2.48
N ALA A 200 -15.21 -10.82 3.24
CA ALA A 200 -14.16 -11.83 3.39
C ALA A 200 -14.64 -13.27 3.47
N ASP A 201 -14.01 -14.15 2.70
CA ASP A 201 -14.36 -15.57 2.67
C ASP A 201 -14.09 -16.25 4.03
N THR A 202 -12.91 -16.02 4.60
CA THR A 202 -12.53 -16.62 5.89
C THR A 202 -11.81 -15.65 6.80
N CYS A 203 -12.38 -15.45 8.00
CA CYS A 203 -11.75 -14.70 9.06
C CYS A 203 -11.68 -15.44 10.41
N SER A 204 -10.58 -15.31 11.18
CA SER A 204 -10.62 -15.77 12.57
C SER A 204 -11.28 -14.75 13.51
N ALA A 205 -11.07 -13.45 13.30
CA ALA A 205 -11.67 -12.43 14.15
C ALA A 205 -11.92 -11.10 13.43
N TYR A 206 -13.14 -10.57 13.58
CA TYR A 206 -13.51 -9.20 13.20
C TYR A 206 -13.68 -8.33 14.45
N MET A 207 -13.04 -7.17 14.42
CA MET A 207 -13.17 -6.09 15.39
C MET A 207 -13.65 -4.84 14.67
N LEU A 208 -14.88 -4.40 14.96
CA LEU A 208 -15.54 -3.30 14.29
C LEU A 208 -15.91 -2.22 15.30
N THR A 209 -15.50 -0.98 15.05
CA THR A 209 -15.77 0.15 15.95
C THR A 209 -16.15 1.40 15.17
N SER A 210 -17.30 2.01 15.49
CA SER A 210 -17.75 3.26 14.85
C SER A 210 -17.90 3.10 13.33
N ILE A 211 -18.84 2.26 12.93
CA ILE A 211 -19.14 1.83 11.56
C ILE A 211 -20.53 2.39 11.22
N ILE A 212 -20.72 2.91 10.00
CA ILE A 212 -21.93 3.64 9.61
C ILE A 212 -22.27 3.39 8.13
N GLU A 213 -23.50 2.95 7.86
CA GLU A 213 -24.03 2.73 6.50
C GLU A 213 -23.23 1.70 5.67
N ASP A 214 -22.66 0.69 6.32
CA ASP A 214 -21.75 -0.29 5.74
C ASP A 214 -22.43 -1.65 5.46
N MET A 215 -21.88 -2.38 4.48
CA MET A 215 -22.18 -3.79 4.22
C MET A 215 -20.95 -4.65 4.54
N ILE A 216 -21.10 -5.61 5.45
CA ILE A 216 -20.04 -6.51 5.87
C ILE A 216 -20.49 -7.95 5.70
N GLU A 217 -19.85 -8.68 4.80
CA GLU A 217 -20.11 -10.10 4.56
C GLU A 217 -18.90 -10.95 4.94
N ALA A 218 -19.12 -12.05 5.66
CA ALA A 218 -18.10 -13.08 5.76
C ALA A 218 -18.63 -14.51 5.74
N ASP A 219 -18.06 -15.35 4.88
CA ASP A 219 -18.50 -16.74 4.76
C ASP A 219 -18.26 -17.54 6.05
N THR A 220 -17.06 -17.40 6.62
CA THR A 220 -16.70 -18.05 7.88
C THR A 220 -15.93 -17.11 8.80
N CYS A 221 -16.48 -16.86 10.00
CA CYS A 221 -15.80 -16.10 11.05
C CYS A 221 -15.76 -16.84 12.39
N SER A 222 -14.62 -16.89 13.09
CA SER A 222 -14.65 -17.45 14.46
C SER A 222 -15.22 -16.48 15.51
N ALA A 223 -14.99 -15.18 15.39
CA ALA A 223 -15.49 -14.21 16.35
C ALA A 223 -15.73 -12.82 15.75
N TYR A 224 -16.87 -12.23 16.08
CA TYR A 224 -17.21 -10.85 15.79
C TYR A 224 -17.33 -10.05 17.09
N ILE A 225 -16.67 -8.89 17.14
CA ILE A 225 -16.82 -7.91 18.21
C ILE A 225 -17.13 -6.57 17.58
N LEU A 226 -18.32 -6.03 17.86
CA LEU A 226 -18.79 -4.79 17.28
C LEU A 226 -19.18 -3.76 18.33
N THR A 227 -18.82 -2.51 18.08
CA THR A 227 -19.07 -1.39 18.99
C THR A 227 -19.49 -0.14 18.21
N SER A 228 -20.63 0.46 18.55
CA SER A 228 -21.13 1.70 17.93
C SER A 228 -21.33 1.56 16.42
N ILE A 229 -22.29 0.73 16.04
CA ILE A 229 -22.64 0.36 14.66
C ILE A 229 -24.00 0.99 14.33
N ILE A 230 -24.16 1.56 13.13
CA ILE A 230 -25.34 2.36 12.76
C ILE A 230 -25.73 2.12 11.30
N GLU A 231 -26.97 1.68 11.06
CA GLU A 231 -27.54 1.49 9.72
C GLU A 231 -26.81 0.44 8.85
N ASP A 232 -26.17 -0.54 9.49
CA ASP A 232 -25.30 -1.51 8.82
C ASP A 232 -26.00 -2.85 8.48
N MET A 233 -25.48 -3.54 7.48
CA MET A 233 -25.81 -4.92 7.16
C MET A 233 -24.61 -5.83 7.41
N ILE A 234 -24.72 -6.76 8.36
CA ILE A 234 -23.67 -7.73 8.68
C ILE A 234 -24.19 -9.15 8.48
N GLU A 235 -23.64 -9.87 7.50
CA GLU A 235 -23.96 -11.28 7.25
C GLU A 235 -22.73 -12.16 7.54
N ALA A 236 -22.92 -13.26 8.27
CA ALA A 236 -21.92 -14.33 8.26
C ALA A 236 -22.52 -15.73 8.16
N ASP A 237 -22.05 -16.51 7.20
CA ASP A 237 -22.62 -17.82 6.91
C ASP A 237 -22.35 -18.80 8.08
N THR A 238 -21.14 -18.75 8.63
CA THR A 238 -20.74 -19.50 9.84
C THR A 238 -20.03 -18.60 10.84
N CYS A 239 -20.58 -18.48 12.06
CA CYS A 239 -19.86 -17.82 13.14
C CYS A 239 -20.00 -18.50 14.52
N SER A 240 -18.88 -18.56 15.25
CA SER A 240 -18.82 -19.20 16.56
C SER A 240 -19.20 -18.28 17.73
N ALA A 241 -18.99 -16.96 17.61
CA ALA A 241 -19.27 -16.01 18.69
C ALA A 241 -19.52 -14.57 18.20
N TYR A 242 -20.49 -13.90 18.83
CA TYR A 242 -20.75 -12.47 18.64
C TYR A 242 -20.78 -11.70 19.96
N THR A 243 -20.17 -10.53 19.95
CA THR A 243 -20.25 -9.54 21.02
C THR A 243 -20.63 -8.18 20.45
N PHE A 244 -21.66 -7.56 21.02
CA PHE A 244 -22.15 -6.27 20.55
C PHE A 244 -22.29 -5.26 21.67
N THR A 245 -21.93 -4.01 21.37
CA THR A 245 -22.17 -2.85 22.22
C THR A 245 -22.67 -1.68 21.37
N SER A 246 -23.83 -1.11 21.70
CA SER A 246 -24.41 0.06 21.00
C SER A 246 -24.61 -0.14 19.49
N ILE A 247 -25.68 -0.86 19.12
CA ILE A 247 -26.15 -1.07 17.73
C ILE A 247 -27.41 -0.24 17.52
N ILE A 248 -27.53 0.45 16.39
CA ILE A 248 -28.69 1.25 16.03
C ILE A 248 -29.10 0.92 14.58
N GLU A 249 -30.32 0.42 14.38
CA GLU A 249 -30.91 0.24 13.05
C GLU A 249 -30.21 -0.79 12.13
N ASP A 250 -29.38 -1.67 12.69
CA ASP A 250 -28.64 -2.69 11.92
C ASP A 250 -29.41 -4.00 11.66
N MET A 251 -29.04 -4.68 10.58
CA MET A 251 -29.42 -6.06 10.29
C MET A 251 -28.22 -7.00 10.45
N ILE A 252 -28.35 -8.02 11.31
CA ILE A 252 -27.27 -8.98 11.58
C ILE A 252 -27.78 -10.41 11.40
N GLU A 253 -27.21 -11.17 10.46
CA GLU A 253 -27.56 -12.56 10.18
C GLU A 253 -26.37 -13.52 10.41
N CYS A 254 -26.66 -14.68 11.05
CA CYS A 254 -25.70 -15.78 11.14
C CYS A 254 -26.35 -17.15 10.96
N ARG A 255 -25.96 -17.91 9.92
CA ARG A 255 -26.69 -19.12 9.50
C ARG A 255 -26.37 -20.40 10.30
N ARG A 256 -25.26 -20.51 11.05
CA ARG A 256 -24.94 -21.71 11.89
C ARG A 256 -24.25 -21.43 13.26
N HIS A 257 -25.06 -21.51 14.35
CA HIS A 257 -24.80 -21.75 15.82
C HIS A 257 -23.39 -21.43 16.41
N VAL A 258 -23.17 -20.59 17.46
CA VAL A 258 -23.76 -20.40 18.82
C VAL A 258 -23.42 -18.96 19.36
N PRO A 259 -23.46 -18.65 20.68
CA PRO A 259 -24.38 -17.72 21.36
C PRO A 259 -24.18 -16.22 21.09
N LEU A 260 -25.29 -15.48 20.89
CA LEU A 260 -25.30 -14.02 20.94
C LEU A 260 -25.17 -13.51 22.39
N ILE A 261 -24.17 -12.66 22.67
CA ILE A 261 -24.06 -11.93 23.94
C ILE A 261 -24.32 -10.44 23.66
N TYR A 262 -25.51 -9.97 24.04
CA TYR A 262 -25.82 -8.54 24.07
C TYR A 262 -25.37 -7.93 25.39
N LEU A 263 -24.45 -6.97 25.33
CA LEU A 263 -24.13 -6.10 26.47
C LEU A 263 -24.72 -4.71 26.19
N THR A 264 -26.03 -4.56 26.43
CA THR A 264 -26.66 -3.22 26.41
C THR A 264 -26.25 -2.47 27.68
N GLN A 265 -25.44 -1.41 27.58
CA GLN A 265 -25.38 -0.40 28.63
C GLN A 265 -26.39 0.70 28.31
N SER A 266 -27.36 0.82 29.20
CA SER A 266 -28.40 1.85 29.29
C SER A 266 -27.84 3.24 29.63
#